data_AF-A0A1A8H804-F1
#
_entry.id   AF-A0A1A8H804-F1
#
_cell.length_a   1.000
_cell.length_b   1.000
_cell.length_c   1.000
_cell.angle_alpha   90.00
_cell.angle_beta   90.00
_cell.angle_gamma   90.00
#
_symmetry.space_group_name_H-M   'P 1'
#
loop_
_entity.id
_entity.type
_entity.pdbx_description
1 polymer ?
#
loop_
_entity_poly.entity_id
_entity_poly.type
_entity_poly.pdbx_seq_one_letter_code
_entity_poly.pdbx_strand_id
1 'polypeptide(L)'
;MDAVQERLTEFSQEAHELYLNKSVPYLDGPPEPLDFYRDWIGPNKPCIIRNAFSHWPALSRWTLDYLREKIGSKVISVAVTPNGYA
;
A
#
# COMPACT_ATOMS: atom_id res chain seq x y z
N MET A 1 -20.61 -28.29 13.42
CA MET A 1 -20.35 -26.85 13.18
C MET A 1 -18.93 -26.51 13.62
N ASP A 2 -18.54 -26.92 14.83
CA ASP A 2 -17.22 -26.64 15.42
C ASP A 2 -16.02 -27.08 14.56
N ALA A 3 -16.09 -28.28 13.97
CA ALA A 3 -15.03 -28.77 13.09
C ALA A 3 -14.80 -27.87 11.85
N VAL A 4 -15.85 -27.27 11.28
CA VAL A 4 -15.71 -26.36 10.13
C VAL A 4 -15.05 -25.05 10.55
N GLN A 5 -15.42 -24.53 11.71
CA GLN A 5 -14.81 -23.31 12.26
C GLN A 5 -13.32 -23.50 12.56
N GLU A 6 -12.93 -24.66 13.09
CA GLU A 6 -11.54 -25.01 13.31
C GLU A 6 -10.76 -25.01 11.99
N ARG A 7 -11.27 -25.68 10.94
CA ARG A 7 -10.60 -25.71 9.63
C ARG A 7 -10.43 -24.33 9.00
N LEU A 8 -11.41 -23.44 9.15
CA LEU A 8 -11.31 -22.06 8.65
C LEU A 8 -10.23 -21.25 9.40
N THR A 9 -10.03 -21.53 10.68
CA THR A 9 -9.01 -20.87 11.50
C THR A 9 -7.61 -21.37 11.12
N GLU A 10 -7.44 -22.69 11.00
CA GLU A 10 -6.19 -23.32 10.56
C GLU A 10 -5.79 -22.85 9.15
N PHE A 11 -6.73 -22.77 8.21
CA PHE A 11 -6.46 -22.31 6.84
C PHE A 11 -5.84 -20.91 6.80
N SER A 12 -6.31 -20.00 7.67
CA SER A 12 -5.73 -18.65 7.77
C SER A 12 -4.27 -18.70 8.23
N GLN A 13 -3.95 -19.59 9.18
CA GLN A 13 -2.59 -19.78 9.69
C GLN A 13 -1.68 -20.40 8.63
N GLU A 14 -2.13 -21.46 7.97
CA GLU A 14 -1.39 -22.14 6.90
C GLU A 14 -1.08 -21.19 5.73
N ALA A 15 -2.01 -20.31 5.34
CA ALA A 15 -1.75 -19.29 4.32
C ALA A 15 -0.63 -18.33 4.74
N HIS A 16 -0.59 -17.92 6.01
CA HIS A 16 0.47 -17.08 6.56
C HIS A 16 1.82 -17.78 6.61
N GLU A 17 1.83 -19.09 6.84
CA GLU A 17 3.05 -19.89 6.93
C GLU A 17 3.62 -20.27 5.55
N LEU A 18 2.74 -20.53 4.58
CA LEU A 18 3.13 -21.04 3.26
C LEU A 18 3.70 -19.96 2.34
N TYR A 19 3.01 -18.82 2.18
CA TYR A 19 3.36 -17.87 1.12
C TYR A 19 3.31 -16.39 1.49
N LEU A 20 2.60 -16.01 2.56
CA LEU A 20 2.58 -14.60 2.99
C LEU A 20 3.86 -14.25 3.74
N ASN A 21 4.38 -13.05 3.46
CA ASN A 21 5.58 -12.58 4.14
C ASN A 21 5.26 -12.18 5.59
N LYS A 22 6.16 -12.47 6.52
CA LYS A 22 6.06 -12.03 7.93
C LYS A 22 6.16 -10.50 8.10
N SER A 23 6.73 -9.82 7.11
CA SER A 23 6.83 -8.36 7.03
C SER A 23 6.70 -7.92 5.58
N VAL A 24 6.35 -6.65 5.35
CA VAL A 24 6.25 -6.08 4.00
C VAL A 24 7.67 -5.92 3.41
N PRO A 25 8.03 -6.62 2.33
CA PRO A 25 9.36 -6.51 1.74
C PRO A 25 9.54 -5.19 0.98
N TYR A 26 10.81 -4.81 0.81
CA TYR A 26 11.21 -3.64 0.04
C TYR A 26 11.90 -4.04 -1.25
N LEU A 27 11.56 -3.37 -2.35
CA LEU A 27 12.34 -3.36 -3.58
C LEU A 27 13.11 -2.06 -3.66
N ASP A 28 14.35 -2.09 -4.15
CA ASP A 28 15.19 -0.90 -4.27
C ASP A 28 14.80 0.00 -5.45
N GLY A 29 14.01 -0.52 -6.40
CA GLY A 29 13.53 0.20 -7.58
C GLY A 29 12.30 -0.46 -8.20
N PRO A 30 11.65 0.18 -9.19
CA PRO A 30 10.54 -0.42 -9.92
C PRO A 30 10.95 -1.74 -10.58
N PRO A 31 10.23 -2.85 -10.32
CA PRO A 31 10.45 -4.10 -11.05
C PRO A 31 9.94 -4.00 -12.49
N GLU A 32 10.42 -4.89 -13.35
CA GLU A 32 9.85 -5.08 -14.69
C GLU A 32 8.39 -5.55 -14.58
N PRO A 33 7.50 -5.22 -15.54
CA PRO A 33 6.07 -5.54 -15.44
C PRO A 33 5.77 -7.02 -15.21
N LEU A 34 6.53 -7.92 -15.84
CA LEU A 34 6.36 -9.37 -15.68
C LEU A 34 6.75 -9.84 -14.28
N ASP A 35 7.87 -9.32 -13.75
CA ASP A 35 8.34 -9.64 -12.41
C ASP A 35 7.37 -9.08 -11.35
N PHE A 36 6.86 -7.87 -11.59
CA PHE A 36 5.84 -7.29 -10.71
C PHE A 36 4.59 -8.17 -10.63
N TYR A 37 4.11 -8.63 -11.78
CA TYR A 37 2.94 -9.48 -11.85
C TYR A 37 3.17 -10.82 -11.16
N ARG A 38 4.27 -11.51 -11.50
CA ARG A 38 4.59 -12.84 -10.99
C ARG A 38 4.84 -12.85 -9.49
N ASP A 39 5.60 -11.88 -8.98
CA ASP A 39 6.14 -11.96 -7.61
C ASP A 39 5.24 -11.26 -6.58
N TRP A 40 4.35 -10.35 -7.01
CA TRP A 40 3.52 -9.53 -6.12
C TRP A 40 2.02 -9.57 -6.43
N ILE A 41 1.61 -9.35 -7.69
CA ILE A 41 0.18 -9.30 -8.05
C ILE A 41 -0.46 -10.69 -8.03
N GLY A 42 0.09 -11.63 -8.80
CA GLY A 42 -0.39 -13.01 -8.91
C GLY A 42 -0.52 -13.72 -7.55
N PRO A 43 0.50 -13.67 -6.68
CA PRO A 43 0.41 -14.23 -5.34
C PRO A 43 -0.28 -13.31 -4.32
N ASN A 44 -0.77 -12.13 -4.71
CA ASN A 44 -1.45 -11.17 -3.84
C ASN A 44 -0.65 -10.78 -2.57
N LYS A 45 0.62 -10.38 -2.75
CA LYS A 45 1.54 -10.01 -1.67
C LYS A 45 1.87 -8.52 -1.70
N PRO A 46 1.88 -7.83 -0.54
CA PRO A 46 2.28 -6.44 -0.46
C PRO A 46 3.80 -6.28 -0.59
N CYS A 47 4.23 -5.13 -1.13
CA CYS A 47 5.62 -4.67 -1.09
C CYS A 47 5.69 -3.14 -1.06
N ILE A 48 6.86 -2.61 -0.69
CA ILE A 48 7.21 -1.20 -0.83
C ILE A 48 8.27 -1.07 -1.93
N ILE A 49 7.98 -0.28 -2.95
CA ILE A 49 8.91 0.00 -4.04
C ILE A 49 9.62 1.33 -3.76
N ARG A 50 10.91 1.28 -3.44
CA ARG A 50 11.74 2.48 -3.25
C ARG A 50 12.12 3.08 -4.60
N ASN A 51 12.50 4.36 -4.57
CA ASN A 51 13.01 5.09 -5.75
C ASN A 51 12.06 5.12 -6.97
N ALA A 52 10.80 4.72 -6.83
CA ALA A 52 9.84 4.65 -7.94
C ALA A 52 9.47 6.02 -8.51
N PHE A 53 9.54 7.05 -7.67
CA PHE A 53 9.08 8.40 -7.98
C PHE A 53 10.18 9.45 -7.90
N SER A 54 11.47 9.05 -7.90
CA SER A 54 12.59 10.00 -7.80
C SER A 54 12.63 11.05 -8.91
N HIS A 55 11.94 10.78 -10.02
CA HIS A 55 11.77 11.71 -11.15
C HIS A 55 10.60 12.69 -10.97
N TRP A 56 9.76 12.55 -9.93
CA TRP A 56 8.61 13.43 -9.70
C TRP A 56 9.04 14.75 -9.07
N PRO A 57 8.71 15.91 -9.67
CA PRO A 57 8.98 17.21 -9.07
C PRO A 57 8.27 17.41 -7.73
N ALA A 58 7.20 16.66 -7.48
CA ALA A 58 6.45 16.71 -6.22
C ALA A 58 7.36 16.46 -5.00
N LEU A 59 8.36 15.58 -5.12
CA LEU A 59 9.27 15.24 -4.01
C LEU A 59 10.07 16.43 -3.49
N SER A 60 10.38 17.40 -4.35
CA SER A 60 11.13 18.62 -3.97
C SER A 60 10.25 19.85 -3.84
N ARG A 61 9.06 19.86 -4.47
CA ARG A 61 8.22 21.06 -4.56
C ARG A 61 7.05 21.08 -3.60
N TRP A 62 6.45 19.94 -3.25
CA TRP A 62 5.19 19.91 -2.51
C TRP A 62 5.38 20.18 -1.01
N THR A 63 5.67 21.43 -0.68
CA THR A 63 5.58 21.98 0.68
C THR A 63 4.19 22.57 0.92
N LEU A 64 3.81 22.80 2.18
CA LEU A 64 2.53 23.45 2.50
C LEU A 64 2.41 24.84 1.87
N ASP A 65 3.50 25.62 1.84
CA ASP A 65 3.52 26.95 1.22
C ASP A 65 3.35 26.88 -0.28
N TYR A 66 4.03 25.94 -0.94
CA TYR A 66 3.86 25.71 -2.38
C TYR A 66 2.42 25.33 -2.72
N LEU A 67 1.82 24.42 -1.94
CA LEU A 67 0.42 24.02 -2.16
C LEU A 67 -0.54 25.19 -1.91
N ARG A 68 -0.31 26.01 -0.88
CA ARG A 68 -1.11 27.22 -0.61
C ARG A 68 -1.01 28.23 -1.75
N GLU A 69 0.20 28.46 -2.27
CA GLU A 69 0.43 29.38 -3.39
C GLU A 69 -0.25 28.87 -4.67
N LYS A 70 -0.09 27.58 -5.00
CA LYS A 70 -0.57 27.04 -6.29
C LYS A 70 -2.05 26.71 -6.32
N ILE A 71 -2.61 26.22 -5.22
CA ILE A 71 -3.98 25.69 -5.18
C ILE A 71 -4.75 26.07 -3.92
N GLY A 72 -4.28 27.03 -3.11
CA GLY A 72 -4.91 27.36 -1.83
C GLY A 72 -6.35 27.88 -1.92
N SER A 73 -6.76 28.44 -3.05
CA SER A 73 -8.13 28.88 -3.30
C SER A 73 -9.04 27.80 -3.89
N LYS A 74 -8.51 26.60 -4.17
CA LYS A 74 -9.29 25.52 -4.78
C LYS A 74 -10.19 24.87 -3.73
N VAL A 75 -11.50 24.95 -3.94
CA VAL A 75 -12.49 24.24 -3.13
C VAL A 75 -12.39 22.73 -3.43
N ILE A 76 -12.19 21.94 -2.38
CA ILE A 76 -12.13 20.47 -2.45
C ILE A 76 -13.10 19.87 -1.43
N SER A 77 -13.53 18.63 -1.67
CA SER A 77 -14.29 17.87 -0.67
C SER A 77 -13.38 17.50 0.50
N VAL A 78 -13.79 17.83 1.72
CA VAL A 78 -13.04 17.52 2.95
C VAL A 78 -13.87 16.57 3.81
N ALA A 79 -13.31 15.41 4.14
CA ALA A 79 -13.93 14.49 5.08
C ALA A 79 -13.80 15.04 6.51
N VAL A 80 -14.94 15.23 7.18
CA VAL A 80 -14.99 15.67 8.58
C VAL A 80 -15.49 14.51 9.43
N THR A 81 -14.66 14.03 10.35
CA THR A 81 -14.97 12.92 11.25
C THR A 81 -14.74 13.35 12.72
N PRO A 82 -15.61 12.96 13.68
CA PRO A 82 -15.46 13.42 15.07
C PRO A 82 -14.18 12.93 15.78
N ASN A 83 -13.68 11.75 15.38
CA ASN A 83 -12.57 11.06 16.05
C ASN A 83 -11.50 10.53 15.07
N GLY A 84 -11.58 10.86 13.77
CA GLY A 84 -10.65 10.37 12.76
C GLY A 84 -11.03 9.03 12.10
N TYR A 85 -12.14 8.41 12.50
CA TYR A 85 -12.64 7.14 11.93
C TYR A 85 -13.96 7.41 11.23
N ALA A 86 -14.00 7.18 9.91
CA ALA A 86 -15.24 7.22 9.12
C ALA A 86 -16.13 6.00 9.41
#